data_AF-A0A356VAK9-F1
#
_entry.id   AF-A0A356VAK9-F1
#
_cell.length_a   1.000
_cell.length_b   1.000
_cell.length_c   1.000
_cell.angle_alpha   90.00
_cell.angle_beta   90.00
_cell.angle_gamma   90.00
#
_symmetry.space_group_name_H-M   'P 1'
#
loop_
_entity.id
_entity.type
_entity.pdbx_description
1 polymer ?
#
loop_
_entity_poly.entity_id
_entity_poly.type
_entity_poly.pdbx_seq_one_letter_code
_entity_poly.pdbx_strand_id
1 'polypeptide(L)' 'MAEWIGIGRRARRCYGFDEVALVPGTITLNPAEVDTTWELQGLKFRVPFIASAMDGVVDV' A
#
# COMPACT_ATOMS: atom_id res chain seq x y z
N MET A 1 -17.30 -10.51 6.49
CA MET A 1 -17.57 -11.74 7.29
C MET A 1 -16.68 -11.69 8.52
N ALA A 2 -17.25 -11.58 9.71
CA ALA A 2 -16.49 -11.53 10.96
C ALA A 2 -16.82 -12.80 11.77
N GLU A 3 -15.78 -13.58 12.05
CA GLU A 3 -15.81 -14.88 12.72
C GLU A 3 -15.88 -14.70 14.24
N TRP A 4 -16.55 -15.61 14.92
CA TRP A 4 -16.55 -15.65 16.38
C TRP A 4 -15.27 -16.33 16.86
N ILE A 5 -14.49 -15.62 17.67
CA ILE A 5 -13.27 -16.17 18.31
C ILE A 5 -13.50 -16.49 19.78
N GLY A 6 -14.69 -16.19 20.30
CA GLY A 6 -15.13 -16.44 21.67
C GLY A 6 -16.48 -15.79 21.98
N ILE A 7 -16.99 -15.98 23.20
CA ILE A 7 -18.27 -15.41 23.63
C ILE A 7 -18.18 -13.88 23.62
N GLY A 8 -19.06 -13.24 22.86
CA GLY A 8 -19.09 -11.78 22.73
C GLY A 8 -17.89 -11.18 21.99
N ARG A 9 -16.99 -11.99 21.41
CA ARG A 9 -15.80 -11.49 20.69
C ARG A 9 -15.79 -11.97 19.24
N ARG A 10 -15.72 -10.99 18.32
CA ARG A 10 -15.62 -11.22 16.88
C ARG A 10 -14.32 -10.64 16.34
N ALA A 11 -13.72 -11.34 15.41
CA ALA A 11 -12.57 -10.87 14.65
C ALA A 11 -12.94 -10.72 13.17
N ARG A 12 -12.30 -9.78 12.48
CA ARG A 12 -12.35 -9.69 11.02
C ARG A 12 -11.13 -10.40 10.47
N ARG A 13 -11.32 -11.08 9.34
CA ARG A 13 -10.19 -11.61 8.59
C ARG A 13 -9.41 -10.45 7.98
N CYS A 14 -8.11 -10.44 8.18
CA CYS A 14 -7.15 -9.56 7.54
C CYS A 14 -6.35 -10.38 6.51
N TYR A 15 -5.75 -9.68 5.54
CA TYR A 15 -4.90 -10.31 4.53
C TYR A 15 -3.55 -9.61 4.51
N GLY A 16 -2.48 -10.39 4.50
CA GLY A 16 -1.13 -9.90 4.20
C GLY A 16 -0.93 -9.70 2.70
N PHE A 17 0.18 -9.04 2.32
CA PHE A 17 0.55 -8.89 0.91
C PHE A 17 0.82 -10.24 0.23
N ASP A 18 1.32 -11.23 0.96
CA ASP A 18 1.58 -12.58 0.41
C ASP A 18 0.30 -13.38 0.13
N GLU A 19 -0.86 -12.95 0.64
CA GLU A 19 -2.14 -13.61 0.44
C GLU A 19 -2.93 -13.03 -0.75
N VAL A 20 -2.45 -11.94 -1.36
CA VAL A 20 -3.16 -11.22 -2.43
C VAL A 20 -2.24 -10.90 -3.61
N ALA A 21 -2.83 -10.83 -4.80
CA ALA A 21 -2.12 -10.41 -6.01
C ALA A 21 -3.01 -9.51 -6.87
N LEU A 22 -2.39 -8.66 -7.68
CA LEU A 22 -3.10 -7.86 -8.68
C LEU A 22 -3.47 -8.75 -9.87
N VAL A 23 -4.76 -8.73 -10.24
CA VAL A 23 -5.25 -9.39 -11.44
C VAL A 23 -5.03 -8.46 -12.65
N PRO A 24 -4.64 -8.98 -13.83
CA PRO A 24 -4.53 -8.17 -15.04
C PRO A 24 -5.83 -7.43 -15.36
N GLY A 25 -5.71 -6.14 -15.68
CA GLY A 25 -6.83 -5.31 -16.10
C GLY A 25 -7.21 -5.50 -17.57
N THR A 26 -8.17 -4.72 -18.04
CA THR A 26 -8.62 -4.73 -19.45
C THR A 26 -7.69 -3.99 -20.40
N ILE A 27 -6.77 -3.18 -19.87
CA ILE A 27 -5.84 -2.34 -20.63
C ILE A 27 -4.42 -2.74 -20.28
N THR A 28 -3.56 -2.86 -21.29
CA THR A 28 -2.12 -3.01 -21.12
C THR A 28 -1.47 -1.65 -21.35
N LEU A 29 -0.67 -1.19 -20.39
CA LEU A 29 0.07 0.07 -20.48
C LEU A 29 1.57 -0.21 -20.57
N ASN A 30 2.27 0.60 -21.34
CA ASN A 30 3.73 0.61 -21.35
C ASN A 30 4.24 1.20 -20.02
N PRO A 31 5.08 0.49 -19.24
CA PRO A 31 5.61 1.01 -17.98
C PRO A 31 6.36 2.35 -18.12
N ALA A 32 6.97 2.62 -19.28
CA ALA A 32 7.66 3.88 -19.55
C ALA A 32 6.71 5.08 -19.71
N GLU A 33 5.41 4.83 -19.89
CA GLU A 33 4.38 5.86 -20.08
C GLU A 33 3.54 6.10 -18.81
N VAL A 34 3.83 5.38 -17.72
CA VAL A 34 3.13 5.52 -16.44
C VAL A 34 3.71 6.69 -15.65
N ASP A 35 2.86 7.64 -15.27
CA ASP A 35 3.23 8.72 -14.37
C ASP A 35 3.28 8.22 -12.92
N THR A 36 4.46 8.25 -12.31
CA THR A 36 4.67 7.89 -10.91
C THR A 36 4.66 9.09 -9.97
N THR A 37 4.42 10.30 -10.49
CA THR A 37 4.38 11.50 -9.64
C THR A 37 3.22 11.42 -8.66
N TRP A 38 3.43 11.98 -7.47
CA TRP A 38 2.48 11.92 -6.38
C TRP A 38 2.41 13.26 -5.66
N GLU A 39 1.20 13.72 -5.36
CA GLU A 39 0.97 14.92 -4.56
C GLU A 39 0.43 14.54 -3.19
N LEU A 40 1.10 15.02 -2.14
CA LEU A 40 0.66 14.85 -0.75
C LEU A 40 0.69 16.21 -0.07
N GLN A 41 -0.48 16.66 0.42
CA GLN A 41 -0.63 17.95 1.11
C GLN A 41 -0.02 19.15 0.36
N GLY A 42 -0.15 19.20 -0.97
CA GLY A 42 0.38 20.28 -1.81
C GLY A 42 1.87 20.17 -2.14
N LEU A 43 2.57 19.15 -1.63
CA LEU A 43 3.94 18.82 -2.02
C LEU A 43 3.92 17.81 -3.18
N LYS A 44 4.71 18.08 -4.23
CA LYS A 44 4.83 17.19 -5.40
C LYS A 44 6.12 16.37 -5.32
N PHE A 45 5.97 15.06 -5.41
CA PHE A 45 7.04 14.06 -5.39
C PHE A 45 7.12 13.33 -6.73
N ARG A 46 8.32 12.91 -7.14
CA ARG A 46 8.51 12.18 -8.40
C ARG A 46 8.09 10.71 -8.32
N VAL A 47 8.09 10.15 -7.11
CA VAL A 47 7.73 8.76 -6.81
C VAL A 47 6.96 8.71 -5.49
N PRO A 48 6.02 7.76 -5.31
CA PRO A 48 5.18 7.67 -4.12
C PRO A 48 5.88 6.89 -3.00
N PHE A 49 7.11 7.29 -2.64
CA PHE A 49 7.90 6.65 -1.59
C PHE A 49 8.25 7.65 -0.50
N ILE A 50 8.16 7.21 0.76
CA ILE A 50 8.57 7.97 1.93
C ILE A 50 9.56 7.10 2.72
N ALA A 51 10.71 7.67 3.07
CA ALA A 51 11.66 7.02 3.96
C ALA A 51 11.06 6.89 5.37
N SER A 52 11.27 5.75 6.01
CA SER A 52 10.84 5.56 7.40
C SER A 52 11.51 6.59 8.31
N ALA A 53 10.76 7.17 9.25
CA ALA A 53 11.26 8.12 10.23
C ALA A 53 12.01 7.41 11.38
N MET A 54 13.02 6.61 11.01
CA MET A 54 13.87 5.85 11.93
C MET A 54 15.28 6.42 11.90
N ASP A 55 15.93 6.43 13.06
CA ASP A 55 17.33 6.84 13.26
C ASP A 55 18.31 6.05 12.39
N GLY A 56 18.05 4.77 12.15
CA GLY A 56 18.86 3.93 11.26
C GLY A 56 18.61 4.12 9.76
N VAL A 57 17.66 4.97 9.37
CA VAL A 57 17.25 5.14 7.96
C VAL A 57 17.49 6.56 7.45
N VAL A 58 17.25 7.57 8.28
CA VAL A 58 17.33 8.99 7.90
C VAL A 58 18.36 9.69 8.77
N ASP A 59 19.36 10.29 8.12
CA ASP A 59 20.37 11.14 8.76
C ASP A 59 19.97 12.63 8.66
N VAL A 60 20.63 13.48 9.46
CA VAL A 60 20.29 14.90 9.68
C VAL A 60 20.95 15.85 8.69
#